data_AF-A0A0R3XCH3-F1
#
_entry.id   AF-A0A0R3XCH3-F1
#
_cell.length_a   1.000
_cell.length_b   1.000
_cell.length_c   1.000
_cell.angle_alpha   90.00
_cell.angle_beta   90.00
_cell.angle_gamma   90.00
#
_symmetry.space_group_name_H-M   'P 1'
#
loop_
_entity.id
_entity.type
_entity.pdbx_description
1 polymer ?
#
loop_
_entity_poly.entity_id
_entity_poly.type
_entity_poly.pdbx_seq_one_letter_code
_entity_poly.pdbx_strand_id
1 'polypeptide(L)'
;MSLVLGVDALDSSLYESDNPLDPKIGFPWPEGRNSSFHDKKFITQPADKNTKEFCILVEKSKINKRILALCTSSHELYMRRRKSDSIEVQ
;
A
#
# COMPACT_ATOMS: atom_id res chain seq x y z
N MET A 1 4.72 3.61 19.96
CA MET A 1 3.51 3.42 19.14
C MET A 1 3.94 2.68 17.89
N SER A 2 3.47 1.45 17.71
CA SER A 2 3.80 0.60 16.55
C SER A 2 2.61 0.57 15.59
N LEU A 3 2.87 0.68 14.30
CA LEU A 3 1.86 0.64 13.25
C LEU A 3 1.98 -0.66 12.47
N VAL A 4 0.84 -1.17 12.01
CA VAL A 4 0.73 -2.35 11.14
C VAL A 4 0.22 -1.90 9.79
N LEU A 5 0.91 -2.29 8.72
CA LEU A 5 0.46 -2.07 7.34
C LEU A 5 -0.34 -3.29 6.88
N GLY A 6 -1.63 -3.09 6.61
CA GLY A 6 -2.47 -4.01 5.85
C GLY A 6 -2.39 -3.70 4.36
N VAL A 7 -2.26 -4.75 3.55
CA VAL A 7 -2.30 -4.68 2.09
C VAL A 7 -3.30 -5.74 1.65
N ASP A 8 -4.36 -5.34 0.96
CA ASP A 8 -5.36 -6.26 0.46
C ASP A 8 -5.67 -6.03 -1.03
N ALA A 9 -6.70 -6.72 -1.53
CA ALA A 9 -7.10 -6.69 -2.93
C ALA A 9 -7.67 -5.34 -3.40
N LEU A 10 -8.07 -4.45 -2.49
CA LEU A 10 -8.82 -3.23 -2.74
C LEU A 10 -8.05 -1.98 -2.31
N ASP A 11 -7.30 -2.07 -1.21
CA ASP A 11 -6.59 -0.94 -0.64
C ASP A 11 -5.29 -1.31 0.10
N SER A 12 -4.62 -0.27 0.56
CA SER A 12 -3.57 -0.35 1.57
C SER A 12 -3.94 0.51 2.76
N SER A 13 -3.88 -0.08 3.96
CA SER A 13 -4.40 0.50 5.19
C SER A 13 -3.40 0.40 6.34
N LEU A 14 -3.44 1.37 7.25
CA LEU A 14 -2.61 1.44 8.45
C LEU A 14 -3.44 1.32 9.70
N TYR A 15 -2.97 0.49 10.60
CA TYR A 15 -3.63 0.15 11.85
C TYR A 15 -2.69 0.41 13.02
N GLU A 16 -3.27 0.74 14.17
CA GLU A 16 -2.54 0.68 15.43
C GLU A 16 -2.38 -0.79 15.84
N SER A 17 -1.25 -1.14 16.45
CA SER A 17 -0.98 -2.55 16.78
C SER A 17 -1.94 -3.15 17.81
N ASP A 18 -2.56 -2.31 18.63
CA ASP A 18 -3.56 -2.66 19.63
C ASP A 18 -5.00 -2.64 19.08
N ASN A 19 -5.21 -2.10 17.87
CA ASN A 19 -6.52 -2.09 17.21
C ASN A 19 -6.40 -2.43 15.70
N PRO A 20 -6.23 -3.72 15.35
CA PRO A 20 -6.10 -4.17 13.96
C PRO A 20 -7.43 -4.16 13.18
N LEU A 21 -8.56 -3.85 13.83
CA LEU A 21 -9.88 -3.86 13.21
C LEU A 21 -10.29 -2.51 12.63
N ASP A 22 -9.73 -1.41 13.16
CA ASP A 22 -10.06 -0.04 12.76
C ASP A 22 -8.87 0.61 12.04
N PRO A 23 -8.92 0.75 10.70
CA PRO A 23 -7.86 1.42 9.96
C PRO A 23 -7.85 2.90 10.30
N LYS A 24 -6.71 3.41 10.77
CA LYS A 24 -6.52 4.85 10.99
C LYS A 24 -6.45 5.61 9.68
N ILE A 25 -5.83 5.00 8.67
CA ILE A 25 -5.66 5.58 7.35
C ILE A 25 -5.75 4.45 6.32
N GLY A 26 -6.68 4.55 5.39
CA GLY A 26 -6.86 3.60 4.29
C GLY A 26 -6.81 4.31 2.95
N PHE A 27 -6.33 3.62 1.92
CA PHE A 27 -6.15 4.21 0.60
C PHE A 27 -6.45 3.22 -0.52
N PRO A 28 -7.55 3.45 -1.23
CA PRO A 28 -7.95 2.61 -2.35
C PRO A 28 -6.89 2.57 -3.46
N TRP A 29 -6.67 1.40 -4.04
CA TRP A 29 -5.85 1.27 -5.25
C TRP A 29 -6.23 2.19 -6.42
N PRO A 30 -7.52 2.44 -6.75
CA PRO A 30 -7.88 3.25 -7.91
C PRO A 30 -7.45 4.72 -7.82
N GLU A 31 -7.16 5.24 -6.63
CA GLU A 31 -6.78 6.65 -6.45
C GLU A 31 -5.37 6.96 -6.93
N GLY A 32 -4.54 5.94 -7.19
CA GLY A 32 -3.18 6.11 -7.72
C GLY A 32 -2.22 6.64 -6.67
N ARG A 33 -1.13 5.91 -6.39
CA ARG A 33 -0.12 6.33 -5.41
C ARG A 33 1.28 6.02 -5.84
N ASN A 34 2.19 6.88 -5.42
CA ASN A 34 3.62 6.63 -5.50
C ASN A 34 4.11 6.16 -4.13
N SER A 35 4.49 4.90 -4.05
CA SER A 35 5.20 4.36 -2.89
C SER A 35 6.70 4.35 -3.17
N SER A 36 7.49 4.81 -2.21
CA SER A 36 8.95 4.80 -2.27
C SER A 36 9.53 4.49 -0.90
N PHE A 37 10.83 4.25 -0.82
CA PHE A 37 11.50 4.14 0.47
C PHE A 37 12.91 4.69 0.39
N HIS A 38 13.39 5.19 1.52
CA HIS A 38 14.76 5.63 1.71
C HIS A 38 15.26 5.11 3.07
N ASP A 39 16.35 4.34 3.05
CA ASP A 39 16.88 3.65 4.22
C ASP A 39 15.79 2.82 4.95
N LYS A 40 15.39 3.26 6.14
CA LYS A 40 14.35 2.64 6.99
C LYS A 40 12.99 3.31 6.87
N LYS A 41 12.84 4.34 6.05
CA LYS A 41 11.58 5.07 5.87
C LYS A 41 10.86 4.59 4.63
N PHE A 42 9.66 4.03 4.79
CA PHE A 42 8.74 3.78 3.69
C PHE A 42 7.78 4.96 3.58
N ILE A 43 7.75 5.61 2.43
CA ILE A 43 6.96 6.82 2.17
C ILE A 43 5.92 6.46 1.14
N THR A 44 4.68 6.87 1.36
CA THR A 44 3.65 6.74 0.33
C THR A 44 2.91 8.06 0.17
N GLN A 45 2.88 8.48 -1.08
CA GLN A 45 2.32 9.74 -1.50
C GLN A 45 0.96 9.49 -2.16
N PRO A 46 -0.11 10.13 -1.67
CA PRO A 46 -1.41 10.13 -2.33
C PRO A 46 -1.31 10.83 -3.70
N ALA A 47 -2.19 10.50 -4.65
CA ALA A 47 -2.29 11.23 -5.92
C ALA A 47 -2.68 12.69 -5.70
N ASP A 48 -3.58 12.95 -4.75
CA ASP A 48 -3.93 14.31 -4.36
C ASP A 48 -2.80 14.92 -3.53
N LYS A 49 -2.16 15.95 -4.08
CA LYS A 49 -1.05 16.68 -3.45
C LYS A 49 -1.46 17.46 -2.20
N ASN A 50 -2.76 17.69 -2.01
CA ASN A 50 -3.27 18.35 -0.80
C ASN A 50 -3.42 17.37 0.36
N THR A 51 -3.41 16.07 0.08
CA THR A 51 -3.44 15.02 1.09
C THR A 51 -2.03 14.77 1.63
N LYS A 52 -1.91 14.61 2.95
CA LYS A 52 -0.63 14.39 3.61
C LYS A 52 -0.01 13.06 3.17
N GLU A 53 1.29 13.08 2.88
CA GLU A 53 2.09 11.87 2.80
C GLU A 53 2.19 11.20 4.18
N PHE A 54 2.40 9.89 4.18
CA PHE A 54 2.69 9.15 5.39
C PHE A 54 3.99 8.38 5.24
N CYS A 55 4.67 8.26 6.37
CA CYS A 55 5.96 7.63 6.50
C CYS A 55 5.90 6.57 7.60
N ILE A 56 6.34 5.36 7.27
CA ILE A 56 6.49 4.27 8.22
C ILE A 56 7.98 4.03 8.41
N LEU A 57 8.44 4.00 9.66
CA LEU A 57 9.79 3.59 9.98
C LEU A 57 9.81 2.08 10.21
N VAL A 58 10.60 1.36 9.42
CA VAL A 58 10.82 -0.08 9.57
C VAL A 58 12.16 -0.35 10.23
N GLU A 59 12.26 -1.43 10.99
CA GLU A 59 13.51 -1.78 11.68
C GLU A 59 14.64 -2.16 10.71
N LYS A 60 14.29 -2.81 9.60
CA LYS A 60 15.22 -3.37 8.61
C LYS A 60 14.84 -2.92 7.21
N SER A 61 15.75 -2.25 6.50
CA SER A 61 15.51 -1.74 5.13
C SER A 61 15.04 -2.82 4.13
N LYS A 62 15.43 -4.08 4.33
CA LYS A 62 14.93 -5.22 3.50
C LYS A 62 13.42 -5.40 3.56
N ILE A 63 12.75 -4.94 4.61
CA ILE A 63 11.29 -5.00 4.76
C ILE A 63 10.63 -4.01 3.79
N ASN A 64 11.21 -2.81 3.61
CA ASN A 64 10.69 -1.82 2.67
C ASN A 64 10.60 -2.36 1.24
N LYS A 65 11.60 -3.13 0.80
CA LYS A 65 11.57 -3.80 -0.51
C LYS A 65 10.41 -4.78 -0.66
N ARG A 66 10.12 -5.54 0.41
CA ARG A 66 8.99 -6.50 0.42
C ARG A 66 7.65 -5.78 0.41
N ILE A 67 7.52 -4.72 1.22
CA ILE A 67 6.31 -3.88 1.25
C ILE A 67 6.07 -3.29 -0.14
N LEU A 68 7.09 -2.69 -0.76
CA LEU A 68 6.96 -2.10 -2.09
C LEU A 68 6.48 -3.14 -3.11
N ALA A 69 7.10 -4.33 -3.14
CA ALA A 69 6.71 -5.41 -4.04
C ALA A 69 5.26 -5.87 -3.82
N LEU A 70 4.80 -5.95 -2.56
CA LEU A 70 3.42 -6.31 -2.22
C LEU A 70 2.44 -5.23 -2.69
N CYS A 71 2.72 -3.95 -2.45
CA CYS A 71 1.87 -2.86 -2.92
C CYS A 71 1.81 -2.80 -4.45
N THR A 72 2.95 -2.93 -5.13
CA THR A 72 3.01 -2.92 -6.60
C THR A 72 2.24 -4.09 -7.21
N SER A 73 2.48 -5.32 -6.73
CA SER A 73 1.79 -6.50 -7.26
C SER A 73 0.28 -6.49 -6.96
N SER A 74 -0.13 -6.05 -5.77
CA SER A 74 -1.55 -5.94 -5.41
C SER A 74 -2.26 -4.89 -6.27
N HIS A 75 -1.64 -3.73 -6.48
CA HIS A 75 -2.15 -2.70 -7.37
C HIS A 75 -2.23 -3.19 -8.82
N GLU A 76 -1.21 -3.89 -9.31
CA GLU A 76 -1.23 -4.45 -10.68
C GLU A 76 -2.35 -5.47 -10.86
N LEU A 77 -2.53 -6.39 -9.91
CA LEU A 77 -3.62 -7.37 -9.93
C LEU A 77 -4.99 -6.69 -9.87
N TYR A 78 -5.13 -5.66 -9.02
CA TYR A 78 -6.33 -4.83 -8.98
C TYR A 78 -6.63 -4.22 -10.36
N MET A 79 -5.63 -3.65 -11.02
CA MET A 79 -5.78 -3.05 -12.35
C MET A 79 -6.10 -4.09 -13.43
N ARG A 80 -5.52 -5.30 -13.37
CA ARG A 80 -5.84 -6.40 -14.29
C ARG A 80 -7.30 -6.85 -14.17
N ARG A 81 -7.81 -6.99 -12.94
CA ARG A 81 -9.22 -7.37 -12.68
C ARG A 81 -10.25 -6.37 -13.20
N ARG A 82 -9.83 -5.15 -13.52
CA ARG A 82 -10.69 -4.09 -14.08
C ARG A 82 -10.60 -3.98 -15.61
N LYS A 83 -9.74 -4.76 -16.26
CA LYS A 83 -9.70 -4.91 -17.72
C LYS A 83 -10.54 -6.12 -18.11
N SER A 84 -10.96 -6.18 -19.37
CA SER A 84 -11.57 -7.39 -19.93
C SER A 84 -10.66 -8.59 -19.71
N ASP A 85 -11.24 -9.75 -19.42
CA ASP A 85 -10.48 -11.00 -19.26
C ASP A 85 -9.63 -11.26 -20.51
N SER A 86 -8.43 -11.82 -20.30
CA SER A 86 -7.60 -12.27 -21.41
C SER A 86 -8.18 -13.53 -22.04
N ILE A 87 -7.83 -13.79 -23.30
CA ILE A 87 -8.23 -15.00 -24.03
C ILE A 87 -7.82 -16.29 -23.30
N GLU A 88 -6.76 -16.25 -22.50
CA GLU A 88 -6.28 -17.40 -21.69
C GLU A 88 -7.17 -17.72 -20.47
N VAL A 89 -8.02 -16.79 -20.04
CA VAL A 89 -8.88 -16.90 -18.84
C VAL A 89 -10.32 -17.28 -19.19
N GLN A 90 -10.73 -17.17 -20.47
CA GLN A 90 -12.04 -17.61 -20.99
C GLN A 90 -12.08 -19.12 -21.27
#